data_AF-A0A953UM53-F1
#
_entry.id   AF-A0A953UM53-F1
#
_cell.length_a   1.000
_cell.length_b   1.000
_cell.length_c   1.000
_cell.angle_alpha   90.00
_cell.angle_beta   90.00
_cell.angle_gamma   90.00
#
_symmetry.space_group_name_H-M   'P 1'
#
loop_
_entity.id
_entity.type
_entity.pdbx_description
1 polymer ?
#
loop_
_entity_poly.entity_id
_entity_poly.type
_entity_poly.pdbx_seq_one_letter_code
_entity_poly.pdbx_strand_id
1 'polypeptide(L)'
;MAKRSVLRGVESGGAVKEIGRYVTFCDERGERLAWLQPIDSVGVNGRHAVVIALGLVTVEVFRVRNTYDVLIAKYDVSQPAEGQRGRIEARVLFRGRQGHLPLDLTGEEKGMAGQIVPEFFNKAGERVEIPPEFVGALKGAVRGAACVGCTHQHYLTAPKAGAAAKKADAVTLVANGEPAP
;
A
#
# COMPACT_ATOMS: atom_id res chain seq x y z
N MET A 1 -2.74 30.19 6.39
CA MET A 1 -3.30 28.88 5.96
C MET A 1 -2.81 27.81 6.91
N ALA A 2 -3.72 27.07 7.55
CA ALA A 2 -3.36 26.01 8.49
C ALA A 2 -2.70 24.83 7.74
N LYS A 3 -1.48 24.45 8.13
CA LYS A 3 -0.76 23.29 7.57
C LYS A 3 -1.42 22.01 8.09
N ARG A 4 -2.26 21.37 7.26
CA ARG A 4 -2.85 20.06 7.58
C ARG A 4 -1.78 18.97 7.46
N SER A 5 -1.65 18.14 8.49
CA SER A 5 -0.77 16.97 8.45
C SER A 5 -1.46 15.83 7.69
N VAL A 6 -0.74 15.14 6.81
CA VAL A 6 -1.26 14.03 5.99
C VAL A 6 -0.29 12.85 6.02
N LEU A 7 -0.81 11.65 5.80
CA LEU A 7 -0.01 10.45 5.58
C LEU A 7 0.47 10.42 4.13
N ARG A 8 1.75 10.04 3.96
CA ARG A 8 2.35 9.77 2.65
C ARG A 8 2.82 8.32 2.61
N GLY A 9 2.10 7.49 1.87
CA GLY A 9 2.47 6.11 1.56
C GLY A 9 3.22 6.02 0.24
N VAL A 10 4.12 5.04 0.12
CA VAL A 10 4.81 4.71 -1.13
C VAL A 10 4.61 3.22 -1.42
N GLU A 11 3.81 2.90 -2.46
CA GLU A 11 3.68 1.52 -2.92
C GLU A 11 5.01 1.08 -3.52
N SER A 12 5.48 -0.09 -3.13
CA SER A 12 6.79 -0.58 -3.53
C SER A 12 6.93 -2.08 -3.37
N GLY A 13 7.92 -2.62 -4.04
CA GLY A 13 8.31 -4.01 -3.95
C GLY A 13 8.25 -4.72 -5.29
N GLY A 14 8.16 -6.04 -5.22
CA GLY A 14 8.21 -6.94 -6.36
C GLY A 14 8.82 -8.26 -5.92
N ALA A 15 9.38 -9.00 -6.86
CA ALA A 15 9.97 -10.29 -6.60
C ALA A 15 11.20 -10.60 -7.46
N VAL A 16 11.98 -11.55 -6.96
CA VAL A 16 12.73 -12.52 -7.75
C VAL A 16 12.04 -13.88 -7.59
N LYS A 17 12.55 -14.94 -8.24
CA LYS A 17 11.90 -16.26 -8.21
C LYS A 17 11.72 -16.79 -6.78
N GLU A 18 12.74 -16.68 -5.94
CA GLU A 18 12.74 -17.27 -4.59
C GLU A 18 12.15 -16.36 -3.51
N ILE A 19 12.26 -15.04 -3.67
CA ILE A 19 11.92 -14.07 -2.62
C ILE A 19 11.09 -12.94 -3.22
N GLY A 20 10.08 -12.47 -2.50
CA GLY A 20 9.36 -11.25 -2.84
C GLY A 20 8.94 -10.47 -1.62
N ARG A 21 8.83 -9.15 -1.78
CA ARG A 21 8.24 -8.27 -0.78
C ARG A 21 7.38 -7.27 -1.52
N TYR A 22 6.19 -6.99 -1.02
CA TYR A 22 5.35 -5.97 -1.59
C TYR A 22 4.55 -5.26 -0.51
N VAL A 23 4.45 -3.94 -0.61
CA VAL A 23 3.59 -3.10 0.23
C VAL A 23 2.65 -2.32 -0.65
N THR A 24 1.36 -2.39 -0.33
CA THR A 24 0.32 -1.56 -0.94
C THR A 24 -0.57 -0.91 0.11
N PHE A 25 -1.48 -0.06 -0.34
CA PHE A 25 -2.36 0.74 0.51
C PHE A 25 -3.81 0.62 0.06
N CYS A 26 -4.70 0.65 1.04
CA CYS A 26 -6.14 0.73 0.85
C CYS A 26 -6.74 1.69 1.89
N ASP A 27 -8.00 2.06 1.72
CA ASP A 27 -8.71 2.80 2.76
C ASP A 27 -9.11 1.89 3.93
N GLU A 28 -9.80 2.45 4.92
CA GLU A 28 -10.23 1.71 6.12
C GLU A 28 -11.25 0.60 5.84
N ARG A 29 -11.85 0.58 4.65
CA ARG A 29 -12.81 -0.43 4.19
C ARG A 29 -12.17 -1.43 3.23
N GLY A 30 -10.85 -1.34 3.02
CA GLY A 30 -10.11 -2.18 2.08
C GLY A 30 -10.26 -1.77 0.62
N GLU A 31 -10.89 -0.64 0.33
CA GLU A 31 -11.10 -0.17 -1.02
C GLU A 31 -9.83 0.41 -1.65
N ARG A 32 -9.78 0.36 -2.99
CA ARG A 32 -8.62 0.83 -3.75
C ARG A 32 -8.48 2.35 -3.62
N LEU A 33 -7.25 2.78 -3.36
CA LEU A 33 -6.89 4.20 -3.37
C LEU A 33 -6.35 4.62 -4.74
N ALA A 34 -6.64 5.86 -5.14
CA ALA A 34 -5.97 6.48 -6.25
C ALA A 34 -4.59 7.00 -5.81
N TRP A 35 -3.54 6.73 -6.59
CA TRP A 35 -2.24 7.34 -6.33
C TRP A 35 -2.25 8.85 -6.61
N LEU A 36 -1.33 9.60 -5.99
CA LEU A 36 -1.06 11.01 -6.30
C LEU A 36 -0.20 11.13 -7.56
N GLN A 37 0.86 10.33 -7.63
CA GLN A 37 1.75 10.24 -8.78
C GLN A 37 2.36 8.84 -8.87
N PRO A 38 2.64 8.33 -10.09
CA PRO A 38 3.52 7.19 -10.26
C PRO A 38 4.96 7.58 -9.92
N ILE A 39 5.83 6.58 -9.77
CA ILE A 39 7.26 6.76 -9.58
C ILE A 39 8.00 5.93 -10.63
N ASP A 40 8.79 6.61 -11.45
CA ASP A 40 9.75 5.95 -12.34
C ASP A 40 10.98 5.56 -11.51
N SER A 41 11.09 4.27 -11.19
CA SER A 41 12.24 3.73 -10.47
C SER A 41 13.38 3.40 -11.42
N VAL A 42 14.62 3.64 -10.98
CA VAL A 42 15.85 3.32 -11.74
C VAL A 42 15.96 1.82 -12.03
N GLY A 43 15.43 0.97 -11.15
CA GLY A 43 15.41 -0.48 -11.30
C GLY A 43 14.04 -1.08 -10.97
N VAL A 44 13.89 -2.35 -11.35
CA VAL A 44 12.73 -3.16 -11.01
C VAL A 44 12.64 -3.46 -9.52
N ASN A 45 11.48 -3.93 -9.06
CA ASN A 45 11.18 -4.25 -7.67
C ASN A 45 11.32 -3.04 -6.71
N GLY A 46 11.24 -1.83 -7.25
CA GLY A 46 11.48 -0.58 -6.54
C GLY A 46 10.21 0.10 -6.03
N ARG A 47 10.15 1.43 -6.12
CA ARG A 47 8.98 2.25 -5.76
C ARG A 47 8.06 2.38 -6.97
N HIS A 48 6.76 2.39 -6.75
CA HIS A 48 5.78 2.33 -7.84
C HIS A 48 4.88 3.57 -7.86
N ALA A 49 4.36 3.99 -6.71
CA ALA A 49 3.47 5.15 -6.65
C ALA A 49 3.43 5.78 -5.26
N VAL A 50 3.09 7.06 -5.21
CA VAL A 50 2.82 7.79 -3.96
C VAL A 50 1.33 7.84 -3.71
N VAL A 51 0.88 7.64 -2.47
CA VAL A 51 -0.49 7.91 -2.04
C VAL A 51 -0.49 8.93 -0.89
N ILE A 52 -1.48 9.81 -0.87
CA ILE A 52 -1.69 10.79 0.21
C ILE A 52 -3.12 10.62 0.76
N ALA A 53 -3.24 10.42 2.07
CA ALA A 53 -4.52 10.35 2.76
C ALA A 53 -4.41 10.78 4.23
N LEU A 54 -5.53 10.80 4.93
CA LEU A 54 -5.60 11.13 6.37
C LEU A 54 -5.58 9.88 7.25
N GLY A 55 -6.14 8.80 6.72
CA GLY A 55 -6.03 7.44 7.23
C GLY A 55 -5.63 6.51 6.09
N LEU A 56 -4.76 5.55 6.36
CA LEU A 56 -4.30 4.53 5.42
C LEU A 56 -4.28 3.17 6.11
N VAL A 57 -4.65 2.12 5.38
CA VAL A 57 -4.33 0.75 5.77
C VAL A 57 -3.21 0.25 4.86
N THR A 58 -2.08 -0.16 5.45
CA THR A 58 -1.00 -0.84 4.75
C THR A 58 -1.29 -2.33 4.70
N VAL A 59 -0.94 -2.95 3.57
CA VAL A 59 -0.89 -4.40 3.44
C VAL A 59 0.50 -4.76 2.93
N GLU A 60 1.28 -5.36 3.83
CA GLU A 60 2.64 -5.80 3.55
C GLU A 60 2.67 -7.33 3.45
N VAL A 61 3.31 -7.82 2.39
CA VAL A 61 3.55 -9.23 2.15
C VAL A 61 5.05 -9.43 2.00
N PHE A 62 5.60 -10.40 2.72
CA PHE A 62 6.93 -10.95 2.49
C PHE A 62 6.77 -12.43 2.13
N ARG A 63 7.47 -12.87 1.09
CA ARG A 63 7.41 -14.23 0.56
C ARG A 63 8.82 -14.80 0.45
N VAL A 64 9.00 -16.03 0.92
CA VAL A 64 10.12 -16.89 0.57
C VAL A 64 9.54 -18.19 0.02
N ARG A 65 9.68 -18.39 -1.30
CA ARG A 65 9.06 -19.48 -2.06
C ARG A 65 7.54 -19.56 -1.80
N ASN A 66 7.10 -20.53 -1.01
CA ASN A 66 5.71 -20.84 -0.67
C ASN A 66 5.32 -20.38 0.74
N THR A 67 6.25 -19.75 1.48
CA THR A 67 6.03 -19.26 2.84
C THR A 67 5.88 -17.76 2.84
N TYR A 68 4.88 -17.26 3.57
CA TYR A 68 4.48 -15.86 3.57
C TYR A 68 4.36 -15.31 5.00
N ASP A 69 4.82 -14.08 5.17
CA ASP A 69 4.50 -13.23 6.30
C ASP A 69 3.63 -12.06 5.80
N VAL A 70 2.60 -11.72 6.58
CA VAL A 70 1.63 -10.67 6.24
C VAL A 70 1.44 -9.75 7.43
N LEU A 71 1.48 -8.44 7.18
CA LEU A 71 1.10 -7.41 8.14
C LEU A 71 0.06 -6.49 7.50
N ILE A 72 -1.07 -6.35 8.18
CA ILE A 72 -2.09 -5.34 7.88
C ILE A 72 -2.12 -4.37 9.04
N ALA A 73 -1.84 -3.09 8.79
CA ALA A 73 -1.81 -2.07 9.82
C ALA A 73 -2.52 -0.79 9.36
N LYS A 74 -3.35 -0.24 10.26
CA LYS A 74 -3.99 1.06 10.08
C LYS A 74 -3.08 2.15 10.60
N TYR A 75 -3.05 3.27 9.88
CA TYR A 75 -2.39 4.50 10.27
C TYR A 75 -3.39 5.66 10.17
N ASP A 76 -3.44 6.49 11.21
CA ASP A 76 -4.24 7.71 11.28
C ASP A 76 -3.37 8.90 11.66
N VAL A 77 -3.71 10.10 11.19
CA VAL A 77 -3.05 11.36 11.62
C VAL A 77 -3.99 12.18 12.47
N SER A 78 -3.63 12.39 13.73
CA SER A 78 -4.28 13.40 14.56
C SER A 78 -3.85 14.81 14.13
N GLN A 79 -4.83 15.71 14.01
CA GLN A 79 -4.59 17.12 13.73
C GLN A 79 -4.49 17.86 15.06
N PRO A 80 -3.28 18.27 15.50
CA PRO A 80 -3.14 19.01 16.74
C PRO A 80 -3.58 20.47 16.55
N ALA A 81 -3.58 21.22 17.66
CA ALA A 81 -3.78 22.66 17.65
C ALA A 81 -2.76 23.37 16.72
N GLU A 82 -3.11 24.59 16.28
CA GLU A 82 -2.37 25.35 15.28
C GLU A 82 -0.87 25.47 15.64
N GLY A 83 0.01 25.14 14.68
CA GLY A 83 1.47 25.21 14.83
C GLY A 83 2.18 23.92 15.25
N GLN A 84 1.45 22.86 15.65
CA GLN A 84 2.06 21.58 16.03
C GLN A 84 2.12 20.57 14.86
N ARG A 85 3.11 19.68 14.88
CA ARG A 85 3.21 18.57 13.90
C ARG A 85 2.18 17.50 14.22
N GLY A 86 1.46 17.02 13.20
CA GLY A 86 0.53 15.89 13.35
C GLY A 86 1.22 14.64 13.88
N ARG A 87 0.52 13.92 14.76
CA ARG A 87 1.00 12.64 15.29
C ARG A 87 0.38 11.51 14.48
N ILE A 88 1.22 10.55 14.08
CA ILE A 88 0.77 9.32 13.42
C ILE A 88 0.49 8.29 14.51
N GLU A 89 -0.70 7.72 14.50
CA GLU A 89 -1.09 6.58 15.31
C GLU A 89 -1.16 5.35 14.42
N ALA A 90 -0.64 4.21 14.90
CA ALA A 90 -0.59 2.97 14.16
C ALA A 90 -1.25 1.84 14.97
N ARG A 91 -2.08 1.03 14.29
CA ARG A 91 -2.74 -0.13 14.88
C ARG A 91 -2.61 -1.34 13.97
N VAL A 92 -2.07 -2.44 14.49
CA VAL A 92 -2.05 -3.72 13.76
C VAL A 92 -3.48 -4.28 13.70
N LEU A 93 -3.96 -4.56 12.50
CA LEU A 93 -5.26 -5.17 12.23
C LEU A 93 -5.14 -6.68 12.04
N PHE A 94 -4.06 -7.14 11.41
CA PHE A 94 -3.78 -8.55 11.21
C PHE A 94 -2.28 -8.79 11.12
N ARG A 95 -1.82 -9.91 11.67
CA ARG A 95 -0.44 -10.37 11.56
C ARG A 95 -0.39 -11.87 11.33
N GLY A 96 -0.17 -12.26 10.09
CA GLY A 96 0.08 -13.64 9.70
C GLY A 96 1.58 -13.89 9.65
N ARG A 97 2.05 -14.97 10.28
CA ARG A 97 3.46 -15.41 10.17
C ARG A 97 3.51 -16.83 9.68
N GLN A 98 4.53 -17.15 8.88
CA GLN A 98 4.78 -18.50 8.36
C GLN A 98 3.54 -19.11 7.68
N GLY A 99 2.73 -18.27 7.03
CA GLY A 99 1.60 -18.74 6.24
C GLY A 99 2.08 -19.52 5.03
N HIS A 100 1.28 -20.46 4.56
CA HIS A 100 1.65 -21.36 3.48
C HIS A 100 0.72 -21.20 2.29
N LEU A 101 1.30 -21.23 1.09
CA LEU A 101 0.58 -21.25 -0.17
C LEU A 101 1.30 -22.18 -1.15
N PRO A 102 0.77 -23.38 -1.43
CA PRO A 102 1.50 -24.45 -2.12
C PRO A 102 1.54 -24.32 -3.64
N LEU A 103 1.59 -23.09 -4.20
CA LEU A 103 1.71 -22.84 -5.64
C LEU A 103 2.95 -22.00 -5.98
N ASP A 104 3.61 -22.26 -7.10
CA ASP A 104 4.67 -21.40 -7.63
C ASP A 104 4.06 -20.22 -8.39
N LEU A 105 3.72 -19.17 -7.64
CA LEU A 105 3.16 -17.94 -8.20
C LEU A 105 4.16 -17.13 -9.04
N THR A 106 5.44 -17.52 -9.10
CA THR A 106 6.45 -16.87 -9.96
C THR A 106 6.72 -17.63 -11.24
N GLY A 107 6.33 -18.91 -11.30
CA GLY A 107 6.56 -19.82 -12.42
C GLY A 107 5.25 -20.33 -13.01
N GLU A 108 5.07 -21.65 -12.95
CA GLU A 108 3.98 -22.37 -13.64
C GLU A 108 2.58 -21.86 -13.24
N GLU A 109 2.37 -21.54 -11.96
CA GLU A 109 1.07 -21.06 -11.47
C GLU A 109 0.98 -19.53 -11.36
N LYS A 110 1.80 -18.77 -12.10
CA LYS A 110 1.76 -17.30 -12.11
C LYS A 110 0.37 -16.72 -12.41
N GLY A 111 -0.47 -17.42 -13.17
CA GLY A 111 -1.86 -17.02 -13.45
C GLY A 111 -2.74 -16.92 -12.20
N MET A 112 -2.40 -17.65 -11.12
CA MET A 112 -3.12 -17.64 -9.84
C MET A 112 -2.73 -16.45 -8.94
N ALA A 113 -1.66 -15.73 -9.28
CA ALA A 113 -1.20 -14.60 -8.50
C ALA A 113 -2.26 -13.49 -8.43
N GLY A 114 -2.69 -13.15 -7.21
CA GLY A 114 -3.76 -12.18 -6.97
C GLY A 114 -5.18 -12.74 -7.01
N GLN A 115 -5.34 -14.05 -7.13
CA GLN A 115 -6.64 -14.72 -6.96
C GLN A 115 -6.77 -15.39 -5.59
N ILE A 116 -5.64 -15.80 -5.04
CA ILE A 116 -5.52 -16.56 -3.79
C ILE A 116 -4.61 -15.84 -2.80
N VAL A 117 -4.74 -16.20 -1.51
CA VAL A 117 -3.93 -15.68 -0.41
C VAL A 117 -3.41 -16.85 0.45
N PRO A 118 -2.29 -16.69 1.17
CA PRO A 118 -1.77 -17.74 2.04
C PRO A 118 -2.72 -18.07 3.19
N GLU A 119 -2.66 -19.31 3.65
CA GLU A 119 -3.35 -19.74 4.87
C GLU A 119 -2.42 -19.57 6.07
N PHE A 120 -2.99 -19.14 7.20
CA PHE A 120 -2.27 -18.90 8.44
C PHE A 120 -2.88 -19.72 9.56
N PHE A 121 -2.03 -20.24 10.43
CA PHE A 121 -2.43 -21.02 11.60
C PHE A 121 -1.76 -20.44 12.85
N ASN A 122 -2.47 -20.48 13.98
CA ASN A 122 -1.90 -20.12 15.27
C ASN A 122 -1.05 -21.28 15.83
N LYS A 123 -0.48 -21.10 17.02
CA LYS A 123 0.35 -22.14 17.67
C LYS A 123 -0.42 -23.43 17.99
N ALA A 124 -1.74 -23.36 18.10
CA ALA A 124 -2.62 -24.51 18.32
C ALA A 124 -3.03 -25.22 17.02
N GLY A 125 -2.61 -24.72 15.86
CA GLY A 125 -3.00 -25.26 14.56
C GLY A 125 -4.38 -24.80 14.09
N GLU A 126 -5.00 -23.83 14.76
CA GLU A 126 -6.28 -23.26 14.33
C GLU A 126 -6.05 -22.22 13.25
N ARG A 127 -6.91 -22.22 12.23
CA ARG A 127 -6.85 -21.25 11.15
C ARG A 127 -7.08 -19.84 11.70
N VAL A 128 -6.20 -18.92 11.34
CA VAL A 128 -6.36 -17.49 11.64
C VAL A 128 -7.07 -16.84 10.48
N GLU A 129 -8.23 -16.24 10.76
CA GLU A 129 -9.01 -15.55 9.74
C GLU A 129 -8.38 -14.20 9.37
N ILE A 130 -8.29 -13.94 8.07
CA ILE A 130 -7.88 -12.65 7.52
C ILE A 130 -9.14 -11.77 7.51
N PRO A 131 -9.07 -10.51 7.98
CA PRO A 131 -10.24 -9.64 7.94
C PRO A 131 -10.76 -9.48 6.51
N PRO A 132 -12.05 -9.79 6.25
CA PRO A 132 -12.59 -9.97 4.91
C PRO A 132 -12.48 -8.71 4.04
N GLU A 133 -12.61 -7.53 4.64
CA GLU A 133 -12.50 -6.24 3.96
C GLU A 133 -11.13 -6.04 3.29
N PHE A 134 -10.05 -6.60 3.86
CA PHE A 134 -8.69 -6.41 3.33
C PHE A 134 -8.23 -7.52 2.39
N VAL A 135 -9.07 -8.53 2.12
CA VAL A 135 -8.71 -9.66 1.23
C VAL A 135 -8.37 -9.19 -0.17
N GLY A 136 -9.08 -8.18 -0.71
CA GLY A 136 -8.78 -7.60 -2.01
C GLY A 136 -7.37 -7.00 -2.07
N ALA A 137 -7.02 -6.19 -1.06
CA ALA A 137 -5.71 -5.55 -0.94
C ALA A 137 -4.60 -6.58 -0.74
N LEU A 138 -4.86 -7.62 0.07
CA LEU A 138 -3.93 -8.74 0.28
C LEU A 138 -3.68 -9.53 -1.00
N LYS A 139 -4.72 -9.83 -1.79
CA LYS A 139 -4.56 -10.44 -3.11
C LYS A 139 -3.67 -9.58 -4.01
N GLY A 140 -3.89 -8.27 -4.05
CA GLY A 140 -3.03 -7.33 -4.76
C GLY A 140 -1.57 -7.40 -4.29
N ALA A 141 -1.34 -7.40 -2.98
CA ALA A 141 0.01 -7.48 -2.40
C ALA A 141 0.69 -8.83 -2.66
N VAL A 142 -0.04 -9.95 -2.58
CA VAL A 142 0.47 -11.29 -2.94
C VAL A 142 0.87 -11.33 -4.41
N ARG A 143 0.06 -10.75 -5.31
CA ARG A 143 0.41 -10.62 -6.73
C ARG A 143 1.69 -9.81 -6.92
N GLY A 144 1.85 -8.72 -6.17
CA GLY A 144 3.07 -7.91 -6.19
C GLY A 144 4.29 -8.66 -5.67
N ALA A 145 4.16 -9.41 -4.58
CA ALA A 145 5.23 -10.24 -4.01
C ALA A 145 5.57 -11.50 -4.85
N ALA A 146 4.80 -11.74 -5.91
CA ALA A 146 5.06 -12.77 -6.92
C ALA A 146 5.43 -12.17 -8.29
N CYS A 147 5.42 -10.84 -8.45
CA CYS A 147 5.71 -10.18 -9.72
C CYS A 147 7.23 -10.02 -9.90
N VAL A 148 7.83 -10.93 -10.66
CA VAL A 148 9.27 -10.88 -10.95
C VAL A 148 9.61 -9.66 -11.80
N GLY A 149 10.53 -8.82 -11.30
CA GLY A 149 10.95 -7.61 -11.99
C GLY A 149 9.85 -6.55 -12.06
N CYS A 150 9.09 -6.37 -10.98
CA CYS A 150 7.92 -5.49 -10.96
C CYS A 150 8.26 -4.02 -11.19
N THR A 151 7.43 -3.33 -11.97
CA THR A 151 7.54 -1.91 -12.32
C THR A 151 6.20 -1.16 -12.22
N HIS A 152 5.15 -1.82 -11.73
CA HIS A 152 3.78 -1.28 -11.79
C HIS A 152 2.99 -1.58 -10.52
N GLN A 153 1.93 -0.80 -10.30
CA GLN A 153 1.05 -0.94 -9.14
C GLN A 153 0.25 -2.24 -9.22
N HIS A 154 -0.14 -2.80 -8.06
CA HIS A 154 -0.93 -4.03 -7.99
C HIS A 154 -2.29 -3.85 -7.32
N TYR A 155 -2.46 -2.80 -6.50
CA TYR A 155 -3.76 -2.50 -5.89
C TYR A 155 -4.18 -1.05 -6.06
N LEU A 156 -3.24 -0.10 -5.96
CA LEU A 156 -3.49 1.31 -6.25
C LEU A 156 -3.99 1.50 -7.68
N THR A 157 -4.78 2.56 -7.87
CA THR A 157 -5.39 2.90 -9.16
C THR A 157 -4.96 4.29 -9.63
N ALA A 158 -5.05 4.53 -10.94
CA ALA A 158 -4.84 5.87 -11.46
C ALA A 158 -5.94 6.83 -10.97
N PRO A 159 -5.60 8.12 -10.71
CA PRO A 159 -6.60 9.14 -10.48
C PRO A 159 -7.58 9.22 -11.64
N LYS A 160 -8.87 9.40 -11.33
CA LYS A 160 -9.87 9.75 -12.34
C LYS A 160 -9.49 11.10 -12.96
N ALA A 161 -9.63 11.23 -14.28
CA ALA A 161 -9.15 12.36 -15.10
C ALA A 161 -9.71 13.76 -14.73
N GLY A 162 -10.56 13.90 -13.70
CA GLY A 162 -11.03 15.19 -13.16
C GLY A 162 -10.66 15.47 -11.70
N ALA A 163 -10.03 14.53 -10.99
CA ALA A 163 -9.68 14.68 -9.58
C ALA A 163 -8.26 15.27 -9.38
N ALA A 164 -7.36 15.07 -10.34
CA ALA A 164 -6.02 15.64 -10.33
C ALA A 164 -6.04 17.18 -10.51
N ALA A 165 -6.92 17.68 -11.38
CA ALA A 165 -7.11 19.12 -11.61
C ALA A 165 -7.60 19.85 -10.35
N LYS A 166 -8.59 19.29 -9.63
CA LYS A 166 -9.14 19.91 -8.41
C LYS A 166 -8.18 19.93 -7.21
N LYS A 167 -7.12 19.13 -7.20
CA LYS A 167 -6.08 19.17 -6.15
C LYS A 167 -4.93 20.13 -6.50
N ALA A 168 -4.67 20.39 -7.78
CA ALA A 168 -3.68 21.37 -8.22
C ALA A 168 -4.16 22.82 -7.99
N ASP A 169 -5.46 23.07 -8.17
CA ASP A 169 -6.05 24.40 -7.89
C ASP A 169 -6.06 24.76 -6.39
N ALA A 170 -6.01 23.76 -5.50
CA ALA A 170 -5.88 23.99 -4.06
C ALA A 170 -4.43 24.28 -3.60
N VAL A 171 -3.44 24.12 -4.49
CA VAL A 171 -2.01 24.34 -4.21
C VAL A 171 -1.45 25.57 -4.95
N THR A 172 -2.19 26.14 -5.90
CA THR A 172 -1.68 27.20 -6.78
C THR A 172 -2.40 28.53 -6.57
N LEU A 173 -2.17 29.21 -5.44
CA LEU A 173 -2.32 30.68 -5.34
C LEU A 173 -1.43 31.23 -4.22
N VAL A 174 -0.11 31.35 -4.46
CA VAL A 174 0.71 32.43 -3.86
C VAL A 174 1.81 32.83 -4.85
N ALA A 175 1.50 33.74 -5.76
CA ALA A 175 2.43 34.60 -6.51
C ALA A 175 1.52 35.69 -7.13
N ASN A 176 1.64 37.00 -6.88
CA ASN A 176 2.84 37.82 -6.76
C ASN A 176 2.62 38.94 -5.73
N GLY A 177 3.68 39.32 -5.03
CA GLY A 177 3.75 40.59 -4.33
C GLY A 177 4.02 41.73 -5.31
N GLU A 178 3.40 42.88 -5.06
CA GLU A 178 3.72 44.16 -5.68
C GLU A 178 4.39 45.05 -4.62
N PRO A 179 5.38 45.89 -4.97
CA PRO A 179 6.25 46.54 -4.00
C PRO A 179 5.60 47.78 -3.40
N ALA A 180 5.86 48.04 -2.12
CA ALA A 180 5.35 49.19 -1.39
C ALA A 180 6.20 50.46 -1.67
N PRO A 181 5.61 51.66 -1.57
CA PRO A 181 6.22 52.95 -1.92
C PRO A 181 7.27 53.46 -0.92
#